data_AF-A0A7C7UZP8-F1
#
_entry.id   AF-A0A7C7UZP8-F1
#
_cell.length_a   1.000
_cell.length_b   1.000
_cell.length_c   1.000
_cell.angle_alpha   90.00
_cell.angle_beta   90.00
_cell.angle_gamma   90.00
#
_symmetry.space_group_name_H-M   'P 1'
#
loop_
_entity.id
_entity.type
_entity.pdbx_description
1 polymer ?
#
loop_
_entity_poly.entity_id
_entity_poly.type
_entity_poly.pdbx_seq_one_letter_code
_entity_poly.pdbx_strand_id
1 'polypeptide(L)'
;MPILARELVRRPPVARKEFARRGKTVDDDHTTVGELRRLVNRFVDQRDWHQFHTPKNLSMSLAIEAAELMEHFQWLTPEESLAVANQPDKLDRIGDEAADVFCYLLALANELGLDLAAALRRKMAKNERKYPVRQYRGRYGPEDRRPPAEA
;
A
#
# COMPACT_ATOMS: atom_id res chain seq x y z
N MET A 1 -31.70 -13.14 -26.13
CA MET A 1 -30.26 -12.91 -25.88
C MET A 1 -30.02 -13.11 -24.39
N PRO A 2 -29.40 -14.22 -23.97
CA PRO A 2 -29.26 -14.56 -22.55
C PRO A 2 -28.14 -13.73 -21.89
N ILE A 3 -28.38 -13.33 -20.65
CA ILE A 3 -27.46 -12.59 -19.79
C ILE A 3 -26.45 -13.58 -19.22
N LEU A 4 -25.18 -13.45 -19.62
CA LEU A 4 -24.07 -14.23 -19.07
C LEU A 4 -23.79 -13.79 -17.62
N ALA A 5 -23.89 -14.76 -16.71
CA ALA A 5 -23.48 -14.63 -15.31
C ALA A 5 -21.99 -14.27 -15.23
N ARG A 6 -21.67 -13.19 -14.51
CA ARG A 6 -20.30 -12.85 -14.12
C ARG A 6 -19.83 -13.86 -13.06
N GLU A 7 -19.04 -14.83 -13.48
CA GLU A 7 -18.22 -15.63 -12.56
C GLU A 7 -17.25 -14.70 -11.82
N LEU A 8 -17.40 -14.62 -10.50
CA LEU A 8 -16.36 -14.14 -9.60
C LEU A 8 -15.16 -15.08 -9.72
N VAL A 9 -14.18 -14.69 -10.52
CA VAL A 9 -12.86 -15.33 -10.56
C VAL A 9 -12.22 -15.21 -9.17
N ARG A 10 -12.35 -16.26 -8.36
CA ARG A 10 -11.53 -16.43 -7.15
C ARG A 10 -10.09 -16.63 -7.60
N ARG A 11 -9.24 -15.63 -7.33
CA ARG A 11 -7.81 -15.66 -7.66
C ARG A 11 -7.06 -16.62 -6.72
N PRO A 12 -6.13 -17.45 -7.22
CA PRO A 12 -5.20 -18.16 -6.35
C PRO A 12 -4.15 -17.20 -5.78
N PRO A 13 -3.58 -17.50 -4.60
CA PRO A 13 -2.53 -16.68 -3.99
C PRO A 13 -1.25 -16.75 -4.83
N VAL A 14 -0.60 -15.59 -5.01
CA VAL A 14 0.72 -15.47 -5.63
C VAL A 14 1.74 -16.19 -4.74
N ALA A 15 2.54 -17.09 -5.32
CA ALA A 15 3.50 -17.90 -4.58
C ALA A 15 4.59 -17.04 -3.94
N ARG A 16 4.60 -16.95 -2.60
CA ARG A 16 5.63 -16.24 -1.82
C ARG A 16 6.90 -17.10 -1.76
N LYS A 17 8.05 -16.55 -2.14
CA LYS A 17 9.35 -17.18 -1.84
C LYS A 17 9.60 -17.06 -0.33
N GLU A 18 9.48 -18.18 0.38
CA GLU A 18 9.73 -18.26 1.83
C GLU A 18 11.22 -18.01 2.15
N PHE A 19 11.53 -16.87 2.76
CA PHE A 19 12.78 -16.70 3.49
C PHE A 19 12.59 -17.23 4.92
N ALA A 20 12.64 -18.55 5.08
CA ALA A 20 12.51 -19.22 6.36
C ALA A 20 13.78 -19.07 7.22
N ARG A 21 13.80 -18.08 8.12
CA ARG A 21 14.50 -18.20 9.40
C ARG A 21 13.51 -18.81 10.40
N ARG A 22 13.90 -19.91 11.06
CA ARG A 22 13.04 -20.68 11.99
C ARG A 22 12.10 -19.81 12.83
N GLY A 23 10.79 -19.96 12.61
CA GLY A 23 9.79 -19.82 13.68
C GLY A 23 8.78 -18.66 13.64
N LYS A 24 8.69 -17.85 12.58
CA LYS A 24 7.55 -16.92 12.38
C LYS A 24 7.25 -16.78 10.89
N THR A 25 6.00 -17.00 10.51
CA THR A 25 5.51 -16.67 9.16
C THR A 25 5.59 -15.15 8.99
N VAL A 26 6.26 -14.69 7.93
CA VAL A 26 6.31 -13.27 7.58
C VAL A 26 5.27 -13.03 6.49
N ASP A 27 4.10 -12.61 6.94
CA ASP A 27 3.00 -12.19 6.07
C ASP A 27 2.19 -11.05 6.70
N ASP A 28 1.21 -10.54 5.96
CA ASP A 28 0.42 -9.37 6.35
C ASP A 28 -0.57 -9.68 7.49
N ASP A 29 -0.88 -10.97 7.72
CA ASP A 29 -1.80 -11.41 8.77
C ASP A 29 -1.09 -11.54 10.13
N HIS A 30 0.22 -11.83 10.12
CA HIS A 30 1.00 -12.13 11.33
C HIS A 30 2.07 -11.07 11.64
N THR A 31 2.46 -10.23 10.67
CA THR A 31 3.51 -9.21 10.87
C THR A 31 2.89 -7.88 11.24
N THR A 32 3.19 -7.41 12.46
CA THR A 32 2.67 -6.13 12.94
C THR A 32 3.43 -4.94 12.34
N VAL A 33 2.76 -3.79 12.20
CA VAL A 33 3.42 -2.52 11.83
C VAL A 33 4.59 -2.20 12.78
N GLY A 34 4.46 -2.53 14.07
CA GLY A 34 5.53 -2.35 15.05
C GLY A 34 6.77 -3.21 14.76
N GLU A 35 6.61 -4.43 14.26
CA GLU A 35 7.74 -5.28 13.85
C GLU A 35 8.47 -4.69 12.65
N LEU A 36 7.74 -4.19 11.65
CA LEU A 36 8.32 -3.55 10.46
C LEU A 36 9.04 -2.25 10.81
N ARG A 37 8.45 -1.41 11.67
CA ARG A 37 9.11 -0.20 12.19
C ARG A 37 10.45 -0.51 12.87
N ARG A 38 10.49 -1.57 13.68
CA ARG A 38 11.74 -2.02 14.33
C ARG A 38 12.75 -2.60 13.33
N LEU A 39 12.28 -3.26 12.27
CA LEU A 39 13.15 -3.74 11.19
C LEU A 39 13.87 -2.58 10.51
N VAL A 40 13.11 -1.55 10.11
CA VAL A 40 13.65 -0.33 9.51
C VAL A 40 14.59 0.41 10.48
N ASN A 41 14.17 0.60 11.73
CA ASN A 41 15.01 1.30 12.72
C ASN A 41 16.36 0.61 12.90
N ARG A 42 16.38 -0.72 13.05
CA ARG A 42 17.63 -1.48 13.18
C ARG A 42 18.54 -1.31 11.96
N PHE A 43 17.98 -1.26 10.76
CA PHE A 43 18.75 -1.06 9.53
C PHE A 43 19.43 0.32 9.51
N VAL A 44 18.70 1.36 9.93
CA VAL A 44 19.19 2.74 10.07
C VAL A 44 20.24 2.85 11.16
N ASP A 45 19.97 2.28 12.35
CA ASP A 45 20.88 2.25 13.50
C ASP A 45 22.24 1.66 13.12
N GLN A 46 22.23 0.51 12.45
CA GLN A 46 23.45 -0.23 12.07
C GLN A 46 24.35 0.54 11.10
N ARG A 47 23.82 1.56 10.43
CA ARG A 47 24.55 2.39 9.45
C ARG A 47 24.81 3.80 9.96
N ASP A 48 24.40 4.11 11.18
CA ASP A 48 24.45 5.46 11.75
C ASP A 48 23.75 6.49 10.84
N TRP A 49 22.64 6.10 10.20
CA TRP A 49 21.96 6.94 9.21
C TRP A 49 20.97 7.94 9.81
N HIS A 50 20.77 7.91 11.13
CA HIS A 50 19.93 8.89 11.83
C HIS A 50 20.34 10.34 11.55
N GLN A 51 21.64 10.60 11.36
CA GLN A 51 22.16 11.92 10.98
C GLN A 51 21.60 12.46 9.65
N PHE A 52 21.15 11.59 8.75
CA PHE A 52 20.56 11.96 7.46
C PHE A 52 19.02 11.95 7.48
N HIS A 53 18.43 11.30 8.49
CA HIS A 53 17.00 10.99 8.60
C HIS A 53 16.18 12.13 9.24
N THR A 54 16.41 13.38 8.84
CA THR A 54 15.50 14.46 9.25
C THR A 54 14.09 14.25 8.66
N PRO A 55 13.01 14.70 9.32
CA PRO A 55 11.65 14.59 8.77
C PRO A 55 11.51 15.19 7.38
N LYS A 56 12.24 16.29 7.10
CA LYS A 56 12.33 16.91 5.77
C LYS A 56 12.87 15.91 4.75
N ASN A 57 14.05 15.34 5.00
CA ASN A 57 14.71 14.43 4.06
C ASN A 57 13.87 13.18 3.83
N LEU A 58 13.37 12.58 4.90
CA LEU A 58 12.51 11.39 4.82
C LEU A 58 11.22 11.64 4.02
N SER A 59 10.59 12.82 4.18
CA SER A 59 9.42 13.19 3.39
C SER A 59 9.73 13.35 1.90
N MET A 60 10.93 13.84 1.57
CA MET A 60 11.38 13.98 0.18
C MET A 60 11.70 12.61 -0.42
N SER A 61 12.42 11.74 0.29
CA SER A 61 12.68 10.37 -0.15
C SER A 61 11.38 9.61 -0.40
N LEU A 62 10.41 9.69 0.53
CA LEU A 62 9.09 9.08 0.34
C LEU A 62 8.41 9.55 -0.96
N ALA A 63 8.51 10.85 -1.29
CA ALA A 63 7.95 11.39 -2.52
C ALA A 63 8.69 10.92 -3.78
N ILE A 64 10.00 10.70 -3.70
CA ILE A 64 10.81 10.14 -4.78
C ILE A 64 10.36 8.70 -5.05
N GLU A 65 10.31 7.83 -4.04
CA GLU A 65 9.90 6.43 -4.25
C GLU A 65 8.45 6.32 -4.73
N ALA A 66 7.57 7.25 -4.32
CA ALA A 66 6.21 7.31 -4.84
C ALA A 66 6.17 7.68 -6.33
N ALA A 67 7.13 8.48 -6.80
CA ALA A 67 7.30 8.77 -8.22
C ALA A 67 7.86 7.55 -8.97
N GLU A 68 8.85 6.85 -8.41
CA GLU A 68 9.42 5.62 -9.00
C GLU A 68 8.32 4.53 -9.14
N LEU A 69 7.51 4.34 -8.11
CA LEU A 69 6.32 3.48 -8.17
C LEU A 69 5.35 3.90 -9.30
N MET A 70 5.15 5.20 -9.49
CA MET A 70 4.27 5.75 -10.54
C MET A 70 4.83 5.48 -11.95
N GLU A 71 6.15 5.43 -12.14
CA GLU A 71 6.77 5.19 -13.45
C GLU A 71 6.37 3.85 -14.07
N HIS A 72 6.05 2.84 -13.26
CA HIS A 72 5.56 1.55 -13.74
C HIS A 72 4.22 1.62 -14.48
N PHE A 73 3.45 2.69 -14.26
CA PHE A 73 2.09 2.88 -14.78
C PHE A 73 1.94 4.05 -15.74
N GLN A 74 2.89 4.99 -15.78
CA GLN A 74 2.74 6.31 -16.43
C GLN A 74 2.30 6.28 -17.91
N TRP A 75 2.66 5.22 -18.65
CA TRP A 75 2.34 5.08 -20.09
C TRP A 75 1.29 4.00 -20.39
N LEU A 76 0.70 3.41 -19.35
CA LEU A 76 -0.30 2.36 -19.51
C LEU A 76 -1.70 2.95 -19.66
N THR A 77 -2.50 2.34 -20.51
CA THR A 77 -3.95 2.48 -20.47
C THR A 77 -4.51 1.90 -19.15
N PRO A 78 -5.73 2.28 -18.72
CA PRO A 78 -6.36 1.68 -17.55
C PRO A 78 -6.43 0.14 -17.62
N GLU A 79 -6.75 -0.42 -18.78
CA GLU A 79 -6.82 -1.86 -19.01
C GLU A 79 -5.45 -2.53 -18.86
N GLU A 80 -4.40 -1.95 -19.44
CA GLU A 80 -3.02 -2.43 -19.30
C GLU A 80 -2.53 -2.34 -17.86
N SER A 81 -2.89 -1.28 -17.12
CA SER A 81 -2.50 -1.11 -15.72
C SER A 81 -3.02 -2.24 -14.82
N LEU A 82 -4.24 -2.73 -15.09
CA LEU A 82 -4.82 -3.88 -14.39
C LEU A 82 -4.16 -5.20 -14.78
N ALA A 83 -3.74 -5.33 -16.03
CA ALA A 83 -3.11 -6.54 -16.56
C ALA A 83 -1.70 -6.79 -15.99
N VAL A 84 -1.07 -5.79 -15.36
CA VAL A 84 0.24 -5.94 -14.70
C VAL A 84 0.24 -7.03 -13.62
N ALA A 85 -0.90 -7.26 -12.97
CA ALA A 85 -1.04 -8.34 -11.99
C ALA A 85 -0.75 -9.75 -12.54
N ASN A 86 -0.78 -9.92 -13.88
CA ASN A 86 -0.48 -11.17 -14.57
C ASN A 86 0.96 -11.22 -15.12
N GLN A 87 1.81 -10.25 -14.78
CA GLN A 87 3.19 -10.12 -15.25
C GLN A 87 4.15 -10.23 -14.05
N PRO A 88 4.63 -11.43 -13.69
CA PRO A 88 5.40 -11.65 -12.46
C PRO A 88 6.60 -10.70 -12.30
N ASP A 89 7.44 -10.57 -13.33
CA ASP A 89 8.63 -9.73 -13.26
C ASP A 89 8.30 -8.24 -13.08
N LYS A 90 7.16 -7.78 -13.62
CA LYS A 90 6.71 -6.40 -13.45
C LYS A 90 6.08 -6.19 -12.07
N LEU A 91 5.35 -7.18 -11.58
CA LEU A 91 4.76 -7.17 -10.24
C LEU A 91 5.83 -7.16 -9.15
N ASP A 92 6.93 -7.89 -9.34
CA ASP A 92 8.07 -7.91 -8.43
C ASP A 92 8.69 -6.50 -8.32
N ARG A 93 8.96 -5.82 -9.45
CA ARG A 93 9.51 -4.44 -9.43
C ARG A 93 8.56 -3.43 -8.78
N ILE A 94 7.27 -3.53 -9.06
CA ILE A 94 6.25 -2.71 -8.37
C ILE A 94 6.26 -2.98 -6.87
N GLY A 95 6.49 -4.25 -6.48
CA GLY A 95 6.64 -4.65 -5.09
C GLY A 95 7.82 -3.99 -4.40
N ASP A 96 8.96 -3.89 -5.09
CA ASP A 96 10.17 -3.21 -4.60
C ASP A 96 9.87 -1.72 -4.35
N GLU A 97 9.34 -0.99 -5.33
CA GLU A 97 9.04 0.44 -5.17
C GLU A 97 7.95 0.71 -4.11
N ALA A 98 6.93 -0.16 -4.03
CA ALA A 98 5.92 -0.07 -2.98
C ALA A 98 6.51 -0.32 -1.58
N ALA A 99 7.48 -1.22 -1.48
CA ALA A 99 8.21 -1.47 -0.24
C ALA A 99 9.08 -0.27 0.15
N ASP A 100 9.70 0.41 -0.81
CA ASP A 100 10.51 1.61 -0.55
C ASP A 100 9.67 2.80 -0.07
N VAL A 101 8.52 3.06 -0.71
CA VAL A 101 7.53 4.03 -0.19
C VAL A 101 7.15 3.73 1.26
N PHE A 102 6.87 2.45 1.55
CA PHE A 102 6.48 2.05 2.89
C PHE A 102 7.65 2.15 3.88
N CYS A 103 8.86 1.81 3.46
CA CYS A 103 10.08 1.89 4.25
C CYS A 103 10.32 3.33 4.74
N TYR A 104 10.25 4.32 3.84
CA TYR A 104 10.41 5.72 4.24
C TYR A 104 9.26 6.23 5.10
N LEU A 105 8.03 5.76 4.90
CA LEU A 105 6.92 6.09 5.81
C LEU A 105 7.16 5.53 7.22
N LEU A 106 7.68 4.31 7.33
CA LEU A 106 8.05 3.69 8.61
C LEU A 106 9.21 4.43 9.27
N ALA A 107 10.24 4.81 8.51
CA ALA A 107 11.37 5.61 8.98
C ALA A 107 10.90 6.98 9.50
N LEU A 108 10.04 7.67 8.74
CA LEU A 108 9.45 8.94 9.15
C LEU A 108 8.61 8.80 10.42
N ALA A 109 7.87 7.70 10.55
CA ALA A 109 7.13 7.41 11.77
C ALA A 109 8.03 7.13 12.97
N ASN A 110 9.20 6.52 12.77
CA ASN A 110 10.20 6.35 13.83
C ASN A 110 10.76 7.70 14.28
N GLU A 111 11.20 8.53 13.32
CA GLU A 111 11.77 9.86 13.60
C GLU A 111 10.77 10.78 14.32
N LEU A 112 9.50 10.76 13.91
CA LEU A 112 8.45 11.62 14.49
C LEU A 112 7.70 10.97 15.68
N GLY A 113 8.04 9.74 16.07
CA GLY A 113 7.33 9.02 17.13
C GLY A 113 5.86 8.71 16.82
N LEU A 114 5.49 8.55 15.54
CA LEU A 114 4.11 8.32 15.13
C LEU A 114 3.68 6.87 15.33
N ASP A 115 2.55 6.66 16.01
CA ASP A 115 1.82 5.39 15.95
C ASP A 115 0.95 5.35 14.68
N LEU A 116 1.49 4.74 13.63
CA LEU A 116 0.81 4.61 12.33
C LEU A 116 -0.51 3.82 12.42
N ALA A 117 -0.57 2.77 13.24
CA ALA A 117 -1.78 1.96 13.37
C ALA A 117 -2.91 2.78 14.01
N ALA A 118 -2.60 3.49 15.10
CA ALA A 118 -3.56 4.39 15.73
C ALA A 118 -3.92 5.58 14.83
N ALA A 119 -2.94 6.16 14.10
CA ALA A 119 -3.17 7.25 13.17
C ALA A 119 -4.12 6.84 12.03
N LEU A 120 -3.91 5.67 11.43
CA LEU A 120 -4.76 5.14 10.37
C LEU A 120 -6.18 4.88 10.89
N ARG A 121 -6.34 4.24 12.05
CA ARG A 121 -7.67 4.02 12.66
C ARG A 121 -8.43 5.33 12.87
N ARG A 122 -7.77 6.35 13.43
CA ARG A 122 -8.38 7.69 13.60
C ARG A 122 -8.75 8.33 12.26
N LYS A 123 -7.90 8.16 11.24
CA LYS A 123 -8.16 8.69 9.89
C LYS A 123 -9.34 7.98 9.23
N MET A 124 -9.46 6.66 9.35
CA MET A 124 -10.58 5.91 8.80
C MET A 124 -11.90 6.27 9.46
N ALA A 125 -11.95 6.42 10.79
CA ALA A 125 -13.15 6.92 11.48
C ALA A 125 -13.57 8.33 11.02
N LYS A 126 -12.60 9.21 10.72
CA LYS A 126 -12.88 10.52 10.11
C LYS A 126 -13.41 10.39 8.68
N ASN A 127 -12.85 9.47 7.90
CA ASN A 127 -13.26 9.21 6.51
C ASN A 127 -14.68 8.64 6.43
N GLU A 128 -15.07 7.71 7.30
CA GLU A 128 -16.43 7.15 7.35
C GLU A 128 -17.49 8.23 7.58
N ARG A 129 -17.19 9.21 8.44
CA ARG A 129 -18.08 10.37 8.66
C ARG A 129 -18.10 11.32 7.45
N LYS A 130 -16.95 11.50 6.79
CA LYS A 130 -16.82 12.38 5.62
C LYS A 130 -17.45 11.76 4.36
N TYR A 131 -17.44 10.44 4.24
CA TYR A 131 -17.89 9.70 3.06
C TYR A 131 -18.86 8.56 3.45
N PRO A 132 -20.11 8.88 3.84
CA PRO A 132 -21.07 7.87 4.28
C PRO A 132 -21.44 6.88 3.16
N VAL A 133 -21.54 5.60 3.50
CA VAL A 133 -21.87 4.52 2.53
C VAL A 133 -23.12 4.82 1.71
N ARG A 134 -24.18 5.36 2.33
CA ARG A 134 -25.45 5.68 1.66
C ARG A 134 -25.28 6.69 0.50
N GLN A 135 -24.25 7.52 0.54
CA GLN A 135 -24.00 8.56 -0.47
C GLN A 135 -22.90 8.15 -1.44
N TYR A 136 -21.90 7.38 -0.99
CA TYR A 136 -20.67 7.10 -1.75
C TYR A 136 -20.55 5.66 -2.27
N ARG A 137 -21.53 4.78 -2.04
CA ARG A 137 -21.50 3.41 -2.60
C ARG A 137 -21.58 3.46 -4.13
N GLY A 138 -20.47 3.13 -4.79
CA GLY A 138 -20.34 3.17 -6.25
C GLY A 138 -20.18 4.58 -6.85
N ARG A 139 -19.94 5.60 -6.02
CA ARG A 139 -19.82 7.01 -6.44
C ARG A 139 -18.54 7.63 -5.89
N TYR A 140 -17.86 8.47 -6.67
CA TYR A 140 -16.73 9.26 -6.14
C TYR A 140 -17.16 10.58 -5.47
N GLY A 141 -18.42 11.00 -5.67
CA GLY A 141 -18.97 12.22 -5.10
C GLY A 141 -20.47 12.39 -5.36
N PRO A 142 -21.13 13.36 -4.70
CA PRO A 142 -22.54 13.68 -4.95
C PRO A 142 -22.84 14.05 -6.40
N GLU A 143 -21.86 14.63 -7.10
CA GLU A 143 -21.90 15.03 -8.50
C GLU A 143 -21.75 13.86 -9.50
N ASP A 144 -21.35 12.68 -9.02
CA ASP A 144 -21.19 11.49 -9.86
C ASP A 144 -22.55 11.04 -10.39
N ARG A 145 -22.75 11.13 -11.70
CA ARG A 145 -24.02 10.83 -12.38
C ARG A 145 -24.26 9.34 -12.60
N ARG A 146 -23.31 8.46 -12.26
CA ARG A 146 -23.50 7.02 -12.41
C ARG A 146 -24.65 6.53 -11.54
N PRO A 147 -25.43 5.51 -11.97
CA PRO A 147 -26.50 4.96 -11.16
C PRO A 147 -25.95 4.41 -9.83
N PRO A 148 -26.73 4.42 -8.73
CA PRO A 148 -26.26 3.84 -7.46
C PRO A 148 -25.94 2.36 -7.67
N ALA A 149 -24.85 1.87 -7.07
CA ALA A 149 -24.57 0.44 -7.09
C ALA A 149 -25.70 -0.32 -6.37
N GLU A 150 -26.20 -1.38 -6.99
CA GLU A 150 -27.24 -2.25 -6.40
C GLU A 150 -26.79 -2.80 -5.04
N ALA A 151 -27.75 -2.91 -4.11
CA ALA A 151 -27.52 -3.13 -2.68
C ALA A 151 -27.08 -4.55 -2.34
#